data_AF-A0A067FRE8-F1
#
_entry.id   AF-A0A067FRE8-F1
#
_cell.length_a   1.000
_cell.length_b   1.000
_cell.length_c   1.000
_cell.angle_alpha   90.00
_cell.angle_beta   90.00
_cell.angle_gamma   90.00
#
_symmetry.space_group_name_H-M   'P 1'
#
loop_
_entity.id
_entity.type
_entity.pdbx_description
1 polymer ?
#
loop_
_entity_poly.entity_id
_entity_poly.type
_entity_poly.pdbx_seq_one_letter_code
_entity_poly.pdbx_strand_id
1 'polypeptide(L)'
;MSMGGRQRVVSAWIMVKDGGGFKFFDTAQMGSFYGGFLAQLPRSVHPKVFEFSKKLPKILQVRLLQRDHIWADLFGNDYPDFPDVALYFFPSANIERSKRNNSCLFDILEIRKSVMICYVDGVELLIFTSKQLDEDSQ
;
A
#
# COMPACT_ATOMS: atom_id res chain seq x y z
N MET A 1 22.14 -36.37 -0.89
CA MET A 1 20.88 -35.61 -0.72
C MET A 1 21.24 -34.18 -0.36
N SER A 2 20.87 -33.22 -1.21
CA SER A 2 21.16 -31.80 -1.07
C SER A 2 19.87 -31.08 -0.66
N MET A 3 19.93 -30.24 0.36
CA MET A 3 18.96 -29.16 0.55
C MET A 3 19.75 -27.92 0.95
N GLY A 4 19.69 -26.91 0.08
CA GLY A 4 20.54 -25.74 0.07
C GLY A 4 20.30 -24.84 1.26
N GLY A 5 21.39 -24.46 1.92
CA GLY A 5 21.42 -23.36 2.88
C GLY A 5 21.02 -22.08 2.16
N ARG A 6 19.83 -21.55 2.49
CA ARG A 6 19.33 -20.28 1.97
C ARG A 6 20.15 -19.16 2.59
N GLN A 7 21.14 -18.72 1.84
CA GLN A 7 22.13 -17.74 2.26
C GLN A 7 21.48 -16.36 2.39
N ARG A 8 21.48 -15.87 3.63
CA ARG A 8 21.61 -14.47 4.12
C ARG A 8 21.32 -13.35 3.10
N VAL A 9 20.35 -12.49 3.43
CA VAL A 9 20.08 -11.24 2.68
C VAL A 9 20.23 -10.02 3.60
N VAL A 10 20.88 -9.00 3.06
CA VAL A 10 21.36 -7.76 3.67
C VAL A 10 20.43 -6.59 3.30
N SER A 11 20.38 -5.57 4.16
CA SER A 11 19.47 -4.42 4.17
C SER A 11 19.73 -3.35 3.09
N ALA A 12 18.68 -2.62 2.70
CA ALA A 12 18.78 -1.32 2.02
C ALA A 12 17.58 -0.42 2.35
N TRP A 13 17.84 0.86 2.63
CA TRP A 13 16.84 1.90 2.88
C TRP A 13 16.62 2.71 1.59
N ILE A 14 15.37 2.92 1.16
CA ILE A 14 15.03 3.95 0.17
C ILE A 14 14.31 5.08 0.90
N MET A 15 15.00 6.21 1.03
CA MET A 15 14.41 7.49 1.44
C MET A 15 13.91 8.19 0.18
N VAL A 16 12.59 8.17 -0.07
CA VAL A 16 12.01 9.09 -1.06
C VAL A 16 12.02 10.48 -0.44
N LYS A 17 12.98 11.33 -0.85
CA LYS A 17 13.19 12.69 -0.28
C LYS A 17 12.00 13.64 -0.42
N ASP A 18 11.10 13.35 -1.36
CA ASP A 18 9.88 14.11 -1.57
C ASP A 18 8.68 13.16 -1.47
N GLY A 19 7.76 13.37 -0.53
CA GLY A 19 6.59 12.51 -0.37
C GLY A 19 5.82 12.31 -1.69
N GLY A 20 5.38 11.08 -1.92
CA GLY A 20 4.49 10.70 -3.02
C GLY A 20 3.02 10.96 -2.70
N GLY A 21 2.12 10.41 -3.50
CA GLY A 21 0.69 10.53 -3.26
C GLY A 21 -0.21 9.73 -4.18
N PHE A 22 -1.50 9.86 -3.94
CA PHE A 22 -2.57 9.17 -4.65
C PHE A 22 -3.41 10.17 -5.43
N LYS A 23 -3.60 9.93 -6.72
CA LYS A 23 -4.48 10.72 -7.59
C LYS A 23 -5.67 9.86 -8.00
N PHE A 24 -6.88 10.32 -7.71
CA PHE A 24 -8.09 9.59 -8.05
C PHE A 24 -8.48 9.84 -9.50
N PHE A 25 -8.78 8.78 -10.25
CA PHE A 25 -9.28 8.90 -11.63
C PHE A 25 -10.71 9.44 -11.70
N ASP A 26 -11.54 9.08 -10.71
CA ASP A 26 -12.92 9.56 -10.63
C ASP A 26 -13.00 10.74 -9.66
N THR A 27 -13.07 11.95 -10.23
CA THR A 27 -13.12 13.20 -9.48
C THR A 27 -14.52 13.52 -8.93
N ALA A 28 -15.54 12.75 -9.28
CA ALA A 28 -16.92 13.06 -8.92
C ALA A 28 -17.23 12.88 -7.42
N GLN A 29 -16.34 12.24 -6.65
CA GLN A 29 -16.62 11.89 -5.25
C GLN A 29 -15.58 12.36 -4.22
N MET A 30 -14.41 12.86 -4.63
CA MET A 30 -13.27 13.10 -3.72
C MET A 30 -12.34 14.23 -4.16
N GLY A 31 -11.50 14.71 -3.23
CA GLY A 31 -10.36 15.56 -3.58
C GLY A 31 -9.49 14.85 -4.63
N SER A 32 -9.07 15.56 -5.68
CA SER A 32 -8.40 14.94 -6.82
C SER A 32 -7.04 14.33 -6.49
N PHE A 33 -6.42 14.76 -5.37
CA PHE A 33 -5.07 14.37 -5.00
C PHE A 33 -4.84 14.36 -3.48
N TYR A 34 -4.22 13.29 -2.99
CA TYR A 34 -3.78 13.11 -1.61
C TYR A 34 -2.27 12.88 -1.59
N GLY A 35 -1.52 13.92 -1.23
CA GLY A 35 -0.06 13.91 -1.23
C GLY A 35 0.56 13.82 0.16
N GLY A 36 1.87 13.60 0.17
CA GLY A 36 2.71 13.66 1.37
C GLY A 36 2.97 12.32 2.01
N PHE A 37 2.95 11.22 1.24
CA PHE A 37 3.15 9.87 1.75
C PHE A 37 4.57 9.36 1.48
N LEU A 38 5.11 8.60 2.43
CA LEU A 38 6.33 7.82 2.26
C LEU A 38 5.94 6.36 2.12
N ALA A 39 6.49 5.69 1.11
CA ALA A 39 6.36 4.24 0.96
C ALA A 39 7.56 3.56 1.62
N GLN A 40 7.28 2.57 2.46
CA GLN A 40 8.30 1.76 3.15
C GLN A 40 8.04 0.28 2.88
N LEU A 41 9.10 -0.47 2.59
CA LEU A 41 9.03 -1.91 2.52
C LEU A 41 8.98 -2.51 3.93
N PRO A 42 8.31 -3.65 4.13
CA PRO A 42 8.45 -4.44 5.35
C PRO A 42 9.91 -4.82 5.61
N ARG A 43 10.20 -5.17 6.87
CA ARG A 43 11.56 -5.57 7.31
C ARG A 43 12.13 -6.74 6.50
N SER A 44 11.27 -7.64 6.05
CA SER A 44 11.61 -8.76 5.18
C SER A 44 10.63 -8.79 4.02
N VAL A 45 11.14 -8.77 2.79
CA VAL A 45 10.30 -8.76 1.59
C VAL A 45 10.91 -9.63 0.50
N HIS A 46 10.07 -10.23 -0.32
CA HIS A 46 10.52 -11.05 -1.44
C HIS A 46 11.29 -10.20 -2.48
N PRO A 47 12.39 -10.68 -3.10
CA PRO A 47 13.17 -9.91 -4.06
C PRO A 47 12.36 -9.32 -5.21
N LYS A 48 11.32 -10.04 -5.68
CA LYS A 48 10.40 -9.52 -6.71
C LYS A 48 9.67 -8.24 -6.27
N VAL A 49 9.28 -8.15 -4.99
CA VAL A 49 8.61 -6.96 -4.45
C VAL A 49 9.61 -5.81 -4.32
N PHE A 50 10.85 -6.09 -3.92
CA PHE A 50 11.91 -5.09 -3.88
C PHE A 50 12.25 -4.53 -5.28
N GLU A 51 12.34 -5.38 -6.30
CA GLU A 51 12.56 -4.91 -7.67
C GLU A 51 11.34 -4.15 -8.21
N PHE A 52 10.12 -4.60 -7.87
CA PHE A 52 8.91 -3.88 -8.20
C PHE A 52 8.83 -2.51 -7.54
N SER A 53 9.22 -2.37 -6.26
CA SER A 53 9.11 -1.10 -5.53
C SER A 53 9.97 0.01 -6.15
N LYS A 54 11.07 -0.34 -6.82
CA LYS A 54 11.92 0.62 -7.56
C LYS A 54 11.22 1.21 -8.79
N LYS A 55 10.18 0.54 -9.30
CA LYS A 55 9.39 0.95 -10.47
C LYS A 55 8.16 1.77 -10.10
N LEU A 56 7.86 1.92 -8.81
CA LEU A 56 6.70 2.68 -8.36
C LEU A 56 6.83 4.15 -8.76
N PRO A 57 5.82 4.72 -9.43
CA PRO A 57 5.80 6.14 -9.67
C PRO A 57 5.60 6.89 -8.35
N LYS A 58 6.10 8.13 -8.29
CA LYS A 58 5.88 9.03 -7.15
C LYS A 58 4.39 9.30 -6.89
N ILE A 59 3.57 9.26 -7.94
CA ILE A 59 2.13 9.47 -7.87
C ILE A 59 1.43 8.22 -8.41
N LEU A 60 0.68 7.54 -7.55
CA LEU A 60 -0.14 6.40 -7.92
C LEU A 60 -1.51 6.89 -8.38
N GLN A 61 -1.92 6.48 -9.58
CA GLN A 61 -3.25 6.77 -10.07
C GLN A 61 -4.19 5.65 -9.61
N VAL A 62 -5.16 5.99 -8.77
CA VAL A 62 -5.98 5.03 -8.03
C VAL A 62 -7.46 5.15 -8.39
N ARG A 63 -8.18 4.05 -8.25
CA ARG A 63 -9.65 4.02 -8.21
C ARG A 63 -10.12 3.46 -6.88
N LEU A 64 -11.27 3.93 -6.42
CA LEU A 64 -11.93 3.41 -5.23
C LEU A 64 -12.88 2.28 -5.64
N LEU A 65 -12.82 1.14 -4.96
CA LEU A 65 -13.75 0.04 -5.14
C LEU A 65 -14.34 -0.39 -3.80
N GLN A 66 -15.56 -0.95 -3.84
CA GLN A 66 -16.18 -1.57 -2.68
C GLN A 66 -15.39 -2.82 -2.30
N ARG A 67 -15.01 -2.91 -1.02
CA ARG A 67 -14.15 -3.98 -0.50
C ARG A 67 -14.78 -5.36 -0.70
N ASP A 68 -16.07 -5.48 -0.42
CA ASP A 68 -16.80 -6.76 -0.44
C ASP A 68 -16.79 -7.43 -1.82
N HIS A 69 -16.62 -6.66 -2.91
CA HIS A 69 -16.54 -7.21 -4.27
C HIS A 69 -15.18 -7.85 -4.60
N ILE A 70 -14.13 -7.55 -3.82
CA ILE A 70 -12.75 -7.97 -4.13
C ILE A 70 -12.22 -8.93 -3.06
N TRP A 71 -12.67 -8.74 -1.81
CA TRP A 71 -12.10 -9.45 -0.67
C TRP A 71 -12.30 -10.95 -0.75
N ALA A 72 -13.51 -11.41 -1.09
CA ALA A 72 -13.81 -12.83 -1.22
C ALA A 72 -13.01 -13.50 -2.35
N ASP A 73 -12.77 -12.78 -3.45
CA ASP A 73 -12.01 -13.31 -4.58
C ASP A 73 -10.51 -13.43 -4.28
N LEU A 74 -9.96 -12.53 -3.46
CA LEU A 74 -8.54 -12.51 -3.12
C LEU A 74 -8.18 -13.34 -1.89
N PHE A 75 -9.00 -13.27 -0.84
CA PHE A 75 -8.69 -13.84 0.47
C PHE A 75 -9.68 -14.93 0.90
N GLY A 76 -10.77 -15.15 0.16
CA GLY A 76 -11.80 -16.12 0.55
C GLY A 76 -12.43 -15.76 1.90
N ASN A 77 -12.27 -16.65 2.88
CA ASN A 77 -12.70 -16.43 4.27
C ASN A 77 -11.55 -15.98 5.19
N ASP A 78 -10.34 -15.86 4.67
CA ASP A 78 -9.15 -15.46 5.43
C ASP A 78 -8.96 -13.92 5.37
N TYR A 79 -8.10 -13.40 6.23
CA TYR A 79 -7.69 -12.00 6.25
C TYR A 79 -6.24 -11.87 5.79
N PRO A 80 -5.87 -10.75 5.13
CA PRO A 80 -4.47 -10.50 4.80
C PRO A 80 -3.64 -10.41 6.09
N ASP A 81 -2.48 -11.06 6.07
CA ASP A 81 -1.52 -11.06 7.18
C ASP A 81 -0.27 -10.20 6.87
N PHE A 82 0.66 -10.12 7.81
CA PHE A 82 1.93 -9.39 7.61
C PHE A 82 2.74 -9.86 6.38
N PRO A 83 2.95 -11.18 6.16
CA PRO A 83 3.55 -11.71 4.94
C PRO A 83 2.92 -11.22 3.63
N ASP A 84 1.61 -10.95 3.61
CA ASP A 84 0.89 -10.48 2.42
C ASP A 84 1.14 -8.99 2.11
N VAL A 85 1.68 -8.22 3.06
CA VAL A 85 1.90 -6.78 2.86
C VAL A 85 3.19 -6.53 2.10
N ALA A 86 3.08 -5.99 0.89
CA ALA A 86 4.25 -5.60 0.09
C ALA A 86 4.87 -4.26 0.51
N LEU A 87 4.05 -3.30 0.95
CA LEU A 87 4.43 -1.90 1.21
C LEU A 87 3.54 -1.29 2.29
N TYR A 88 4.12 -0.40 3.09
CA TYR A 88 3.41 0.49 3.99
C TYR A 88 3.49 1.93 3.50
N PHE A 89 2.39 2.67 3.64
CA PHE A 89 2.33 4.10 3.33
C PHE A 89 2.11 4.91 4.60
N PHE A 90 3.00 5.87 4.87
CA PHE A 90 2.94 6.71 6.07
C PHE A 90 2.90 8.20 5.71
N PRO A 91 2.17 9.04 6.46
CA PRO A 91 2.24 10.48 6.30
C PRO A 91 3.65 10.98 6.65
N SER A 92 4.25 11.77 5.77
CA SER A 92 5.55 12.41 6.00
C SER A 92 5.45 13.48 7.08
N ALA A 93 6.30 13.40 8.11
CA ALA A 93 6.36 14.41 9.16
C ALA A 93 6.75 15.81 8.65
N ASN A 94 7.41 15.88 7.49
CA ASN A 94 7.93 17.13 6.92
C ASN A 94 6.95 17.81 5.95
N ILE A 95 5.77 17.23 5.72
CA ILE A 95 4.76 17.79 4.81
C ILE A 95 3.51 18.11 5.61
N GLU A 96 3.21 19.40 5.77
CA GLU A 96 2.13 19.89 6.64
C GLU A 96 0.77 19.22 6.39
N ARG A 97 0.41 19.01 5.12
CA ARG A 97 -0.88 18.40 4.74
C ARG A 97 -0.93 16.87 4.82
N SER A 98 0.20 16.18 5.03
CA SER A 98 0.27 14.71 4.97
C SER A 98 -0.64 14.04 5.99
N LYS A 99 -0.64 14.52 7.23
CA LYS A 99 -1.46 13.97 8.33
C LYS A 99 -2.94 14.11 8.04
N ARG A 100 -3.37 15.30 7.59
CA ARG A 100 -4.77 15.56 7.20
C ARG A 100 -5.19 14.70 6.02
N ASN A 101 -4.33 14.55 5.01
CA ASN A 101 -4.60 13.70 3.86
C ASN A 101 -4.71 12.23 4.27
N ASN A 102 -3.83 11.75 5.15
CA ASN A 102 -3.86 10.40 5.69
C ASN A 102 -5.15 10.13 6.46
N SER A 103 -5.55 11.03 7.38
CA SER A 103 -6.81 10.90 8.11
C SER A 103 -8.02 10.87 7.17
N CYS A 104 -8.06 11.74 6.15
CA CYS A 104 -9.15 11.76 5.19
C CYS A 104 -9.23 10.46 4.36
N LEU A 105 -8.10 9.93 3.89
CA LEU A 105 -8.07 8.64 3.20
C LEU A 105 -8.50 7.50 4.13
N PHE A 106 -8.03 7.50 5.37
CA PHE A 106 -8.41 6.51 6.36
C PHE A 106 -9.94 6.49 6.57
N ASP A 107 -10.55 7.66 6.77
CA ASP A 107 -12.01 7.78 6.93
C ASP A 107 -12.75 7.30 5.69
N ILE A 108 -12.26 7.64 4.49
CA ILE A 108 -12.88 7.18 3.23
C ILE A 108 -12.87 5.65 3.13
N LEU A 109 -11.72 5.02 3.39
CA LEU A 109 -11.58 3.56 3.25
C LEU A 109 -12.39 2.81 4.31
N GLU A 110 -12.38 3.29 5.55
CA GLU A 110 -13.12 2.65 6.64
C GLU A 110 -14.62 2.89 6.56
N ILE A 111 -15.07 4.15 6.45
CA ILE A 111 -16.50 4.48 6.47
C ILE A 111 -17.21 3.94 5.23
N ARG A 112 -16.56 4.02 4.07
CA ARG A 112 -17.15 3.54 2.81
C ARG A 112 -16.87 2.06 2.53
N LYS A 113 -16.25 1.33 3.47
CA LYS A 113 -15.83 -0.08 3.31
C LYS A 113 -15.19 -0.31 1.94
N SER A 114 -14.19 0.51 1.64
CA SER A 114 -13.62 0.61 0.31
C SER A 114 -12.11 0.41 0.33
N VAL A 115 -11.57 0.09 -0.84
CA VAL A 115 -10.15 -0.12 -1.08
C VAL A 115 -9.72 0.73 -2.27
N MET A 116 -8.46 1.13 -2.30
CA MET A 116 -7.88 1.73 -3.50
C MET A 116 -7.19 0.65 -4.32
N ILE A 117 -7.39 0.70 -5.63
CA ILE A 117 -6.67 -0.16 -6.57
C ILE A 117 -5.86 0.68 -7.56
N CYS A 118 -4.69 0.19 -7.95
CA CYS A 118 -3.94 0.72 -9.09
C CYS A 118 -3.14 -0.37 -9.78
N TYR A 119 -2.71 -0.09 -11.02
CA TYR A 119 -1.85 -0.97 -11.79
C TYR A 119 -0.54 -0.27 -12.10
N VAL A 120 0.57 -0.91 -11.79
CA VAL A 120 1.92 -0.43 -12.08
C VAL A 120 2.70 -1.56 -12.71
N ASP A 121 3.25 -1.34 -13.90
CA ASP A 121 4.11 -2.32 -14.59
C ASP A 121 3.50 -3.74 -14.66
N GLY A 122 2.19 -3.84 -14.94
CA GLY A 122 1.46 -5.11 -15.02
C GLY A 122 1.13 -5.77 -13.68
N VAL A 123 1.47 -5.14 -12.55
CA VAL A 123 1.13 -5.59 -11.19
C VAL A 123 -0.03 -4.77 -10.66
N GLU A 124 -1.05 -5.46 -10.14
CA GLU A 124 -2.15 -4.85 -9.41
C GLU A 124 -1.75 -4.61 -7.95
N LEU A 125 -2.01 -3.42 -7.45
CA LEU A 125 -1.84 -3.06 -6.04
C LEU A 125 -3.20 -2.77 -5.42
N LEU A 126 -3.51 -3.55 -4.39
CA LEU A 126 -4.60 -3.28 -3.47
C LEU A 126 -4.05 -2.49 -2.27
N ILE A 127 -4.66 -1.35 -1.98
CA ILE A 127 -4.27 -0.48 -0.87
C ILE A 127 -5.47 -0.30 0.05
N PHE A 128 -5.27 -0.68 1.31
CA PHE A 128 -6.27 -0.68 2.37
C PHE A 128 -5.63 -0.21 3.69
N THR A 129 -6.44 0.03 4.72
CA THR A 129 -5.91 0.45 6.03
C THR A 129 -5.41 -0.74 6.82
N SER A 130 -4.47 -0.52 7.75
CA SER A 130 -3.98 -1.61 8.61
C SER A 130 -5.07 -2.28 9.45
N LYS A 131 -6.24 -1.65 9.65
CA LYS A 131 -7.39 -2.26 10.35
C LYS A 131 -8.01 -3.46 9.61
N GLN A 132 -7.62 -3.70 8.37
CA GLN A 132 -8.09 -4.84 7.59
C GLN A 132 -7.13 -6.02 7.64
N LEU A 133 -5.97 -5.86 8.29
CA LEU A 133 -5.10 -6.98 8.64
C LEU A 133 -5.74 -7.77 9.79
N ASP A 134 -5.37 -9.04 9.90
CA ASP A 134 -5.71 -9.86 11.06
C ASP A 134 -5.35 -9.16 12.39
N GLU A 135 -6.12 -9.37 13.46
CA GLU A 135 -5.91 -8.68 14.74
C GLU A 135 -4.52 -8.94 15.34
N ASP A 136 -3.95 -10.13 15.14
CA ASP A 136 -2.58 -10.47 15.55
C ASP A 136 -1.52 -9.74 14.69
N SER A 137 -1.97 -9.10 13.61
CA SER A 137 -1.17 -8.35 12.63
C SER A 137 -1.43 -6.84 12.59
N GLN A 138 -2.17 -6.28 13.55
CA GLN A 138 -2.43 -4.83 13.68
C GLN A 138 -1.44 -4.13 14.62
#